data_AF-A0A0G4EIX2-F1
#
_entry.id   AF-A0A0G4EIX2-F1
#
_cell.length_a   1.000
_cell.length_b   1.000
_cell.length_c   1.000
_cell.angle_alpha   90.00
_cell.angle_beta   90.00
_cell.angle_gamma   90.00
#
_symmetry.space_group_name_H-M   'P 1'
#
loop_
_entity.id
_entity.type
_entity.pdbx_description
1 polymer ?
#
loop_
_entity_poly.entity_id
_entity_poly.type
_entity_poly.pdbx_seq_one_letter_code
_entity_poly.pdbx_strand_id
1 'polypeptide(L)'
;MCCGRPMCWSRAATSGLAMGRFIRLAAIHRLTPANGLPLVLSAQWLTAHLPSRTAFHQLPLAMAIFRLFGHMLTHNTHSLALQQADNGAYRIGYQSFRVAPLGELPGGHRYAVGYNRTDPVIPRGNELCPSFSAFLLRLLLVLWSDGEGVGERRALWANIGRGDARYGRLLLTDSITEDQGITADWRNDWGNLGGHARDHRRVIVSDFRPGETVAAQLWVA
;
A
#
# COMPACT_ATOMS: atom_id res chain seq x y z
N MET A 1 -30.92 -6.66 28.19
CA MET A 1 -29.67 -5.89 28.07
C MET A 1 -28.63 -6.78 27.40
N CYS A 2 -28.26 -6.46 26.16
CA CYS A 2 -26.99 -6.76 25.51
C CYS A 2 -26.94 -5.86 24.27
N CYS A 3 -26.25 -4.72 24.40
CA CYS A 3 -26.08 -3.75 23.32
C CYS A 3 -25.21 -4.35 22.22
N GLY A 4 -25.82 -4.67 21.08
CA GLY A 4 -25.11 -4.91 19.83
C GLY A 4 -24.39 -3.63 19.41
N ARG A 5 -23.07 -3.61 19.53
CA ARG A 5 -22.25 -2.54 18.93
C ARG A 5 -22.36 -2.66 17.40
N PRO A 6 -22.62 -1.56 16.68
CA PRO A 6 -22.62 -1.59 15.22
C PRO A 6 -21.19 -1.83 14.72
N MET A 7 -21.05 -2.88 13.91
CA MET A 7 -19.82 -3.20 13.19
C MET A 7 -19.52 -2.06 12.22
N CYS A 8 -18.43 -1.34 12.47
CA CYS A 8 -18.07 -0.11 11.78
C CYS A 8 -17.64 -0.42 10.33
N TRP A 9 -18.41 0.11 9.37
CA TRP A 9 -18.26 -0.03 7.93
C TRP A 9 -17.05 0.72 7.31
N SER A 10 -15.95 0.92 8.04
CA SER A 10 -14.89 1.88 7.66
C SER A 10 -13.64 1.30 6.98
N ARG A 11 -13.60 0.02 6.57
CA ARG A 11 -12.39 -0.58 5.95
C ARG A 11 -12.52 -1.00 4.49
N ALA A 12 -13.66 -0.75 3.86
CA ALA A 12 -13.89 -0.99 2.43
C ALA A 12 -13.86 0.31 1.61
N ALA A 13 -12.95 1.23 1.96
CA ALA A 13 -12.58 2.32 1.07
C ALA A 13 -12.04 1.69 -0.23
N THR A 14 -12.77 1.94 -1.31
CA THR A 14 -12.59 1.33 -2.63
C THR A 14 -11.13 1.40 -3.08
N SER A 15 -10.64 0.35 -3.77
CA SER A 15 -9.30 0.32 -4.35
C SER A 15 -8.98 1.61 -5.15
N GLY A 16 -9.99 2.25 -5.75
CA GLY A 16 -9.86 3.55 -6.42
C GLY A 16 -9.46 4.70 -5.49
N LEU A 17 -10.02 4.80 -4.28
CA LEU A 17 -9.65 5.84 -3.31
C LEU A 17 -8.20 5.67 -2.84
N ALA A 18 -7.80 4.42 -2.57
CA ALA A 18 -6.44 4.10 -2.19
C ALA A 18 -5.43 4.44 -3.31
N MET A 19 -5.79 4.14 -4.57
CA MET A 19 -4.94 4.47 -5.73
C MET A 19 -4.86 5.99 -5.97
N GLY A 20 -5.94 6.73 -5.77
CA GLY A 20 -5.92 8.20 -5.86
C GLY A 20 -4.97 8.83 -4.82
N ARG A 21 -4.99 8.34 -3.58
CA ARG A 21 -4.06 8.74 -2.52
C ARG A 21 -2.61 8.41 -2.88
N PHE A 22 -2.37 7.21 -3.40
CA PHE A 22 -1.05 6.80 -3.86
C PHE A 22 -0.51 7.71 -4.98
N ILE A 23 -1.31 8.01 -6.02
CA ILE A 23 -0.92 8.89 -7.13
C ILE A 23 -0.54 10.28 -6.61
N ARG A 24 -1.31 10.81 -5.66
CA ARG A 24 -1.00 12.09 -5.04
C ARG A 24 0.36 12.05 -4.34
N LEU A 25 0.58 11.09 -3.45
CA LEU A 25 1.86 10.95 -2.75
C LEU A 25 3.01 10.75 -3.74
N ALA A 26 2.79 9.98 -4.79
CA ALA A 26 3.79 9.76 -5.84
C ALA A 26 4.18 11.07 -6.53
N ALA A 27 3.25 12.02 -6.70
CA ALA A 27 3.55 13.34 -7.24
C ALA A 27 4.42 14.18 -6.30
N ILE A 28 4.14 14.19 -4.99
CA ILE A 28 5.00 14.89 -4.01
C ILE A 28 6.40 14.27 -3.97
N HIS A 29 6.48 12.95 -4.04
CA HIS A 29 7.74 12.23 -4.13
C HIS A 29 8.39 12.29 -5.53
N ARG A 30 7.89 13.14 -6.44
CA ARG A 30 8.42 13.35 -7.79
C ARG A 30 8.59 12.06 -8.60
N LEU A 31 7.75 11.07 -8.33
CA LEU A 31 7.69 9.83 -9.10
C LEU A 31 6.85 9.99 -10.37
N THR A 32 5.99 11.00 -10.43
CA THR A 32 5.20 11.33 -11.63
C THR A 32 6.07 12.04 -12.68
N PRO A 33 5.67 12.06 -13.96
CA PRO A 33 6.40 12.80 -14.97
C PRO A 33 6.46 14.31 -14.65
N ALA A 34 7.39 15.04 -15.27
CA ALA A 34 7.66 16.45 -14.96
C ALA A 34 6.46 17.39 -15.18
N ASN A 35 5.50 16.99 -16.02
CA ASN A 35 4.25 17.72 -16.23
C ASN A 35 3.22 17.53 -15.08
N GLY A 36 3.52 16.67 -14.10
CA GLY A 36 2.75 16.51 -12.87
C GLY A 36 1.42 15.77 -13.05
N LEU A 37 0.40 16.23 -12.31
CA LEU A 37 -0.97 15.73 -12.36
C LEU A 37 -1.85 16.63 -13.24
N PRO A 38 -2.91 16.10 -13.90
CA PRO A 38 -3.39 14.71 -13.84
C PRO A 38 -2.55 13.76 -14.70
N LEU A 39 -2.55 12.48 -14.32
CA LEU A 39 -2.01 11.42 -15.17
C LEU A 39 -2.96 11.17 -16.34
N VAL A 40 -2.45 11.29 -17.58
CA VAL A 40 -3.25 11.13 -18.80
C VAL A 40 -2.90 9.80 -19.48
N LEU A 41 -3.90 8.91 -19.57
CA LEU A 41 -3.76 7.62 -20.25
C LEU A 41 -4.10 7.78 -21.74
N SER A 42 -3.25 7.28 -22.63
CA SER A 42 -3.56 7.27 -24.06
C SER A 42 -4.58 6.17 -24.40
N ALA A 43 -5.44 6.42 -25.38
CA ALA A 43 -6.38 5.42 -25.88
C ALA A 43 -5.65 4.17 -26.39
N GLN A 44 -4.51 4.35 -27.05
CA GLN A 44 -3.68 3.25 -27.55
C GLN A 44 -3.16 2.38 -26.40
N TRP A 45 -2.70 2.99 -25.30
CA TRP A 45 -2.23 2.25 -24.13
C TRP A 45 -3.35 1.42 -23.50
N LEU A 46 -4.53 2.03 -23.32
CA LEU A 46 -5.72 1.36 -22.81
C LEU A 46 -6.11 0.16 -23.66
N THR A 47 -6.13 0.29 -24.98
CA THR A 47 -6.44 -0.82 -25.89
C THR A 47 -5.40 -1.95 -25.80
N ALA A 48 -4.11 -1.63 -25.68
CA ALA A 48 -3.04 -2.63 -25.59
C ALA A 48 -3.02 -3.37 -24.24
N HIS A 49 -3.36 -2.70 -23.13
CA HIS A 49 -3.24 -3.26 -21.78
C HIS A 49 -4.57 -3.65 -21.13
N LEU A 50 -5.68 -3.31 -21.79
CA LEU A 50 -7.04 -3.63 -21.39
C LEU A 50 -7.85 -4.09 -22.62
N PRO A 51 -7.36 -5.08 -23.40
CA PRO A 51 -7.97 -5.47 -24.67
C PRO A 51 -9.37 -6.08 -24.50
N SER A 52 -9.69 -6.57 -23.30
CA SER A 52 -11.02 -7.05 -22.96
C SER A 52 -11.31 -6.88 -21.46
N ARG A 53 -12.61 -6.88 -21.13
CA ARG A 53 -13.08 -6.94 -19.74
C ARG A 53 -12.52 -8.18 -19.02
N THR A 54 -12.44 -9.31 -19.70
CA THR A 54 -11.93 -10.57 -19.12
C THR A 54 -10.46 -10.46 -18.75
N ALA A 55 -9.62 -9.86 -19.61
CA ALA A 55 -8.21 -9.63 -19.33
C ALA A 55 -8.01 -8.73 -18.09
N PHE A 56 -8.89 -7.75 -17.89
CA PHE A 56 -8.85 -6.90 -16.70
C PHE A 56 -9.13 -7.68 -15.40
N HIS A 57 -10.06 -8.64 -15.44
CA HIS A 57 -10.42 -9.47 -14.29
C HIS A 57 -9.43 -10.61 -14.00
N GLN A 58 -8.38 -10.79 -14.82
CA GLN A 58 -7.30 -11.74 -14.53
C GLN A 58 -6.41 -11.27 -13.37
N LEU A 59 -6.42 -9.98 -13.06
CA LEU A 59 -5.72 -9.41 -11.92
C LEU A 59 -6.71 -8.96 -10.85
N PRO A 60 -6.30 -8.99 -9.57
CA PRO A 60 -7.01 -8.26 -8.53
C PRO A 60 -7.18 -6.78 -8.92
N LEU A 61 -8.36 -6.20 -8.65
CA LEU A 61 -8.74 -4.87 -9.11
C LEU A 61 -7.68 -3.79 -8.82
N ALA A 62 -7.13 -3.77 -7.60
CA ALA A 62 -6.09 -2.81 -7.21
C ALA A 62 -4.83 -2.94 -8.07
N MET A 63 -4.41 -4.17 -8.38
CA MET A 63 -3.26 -4.43 -9.26
C MET A 63 -3.57 -4.05 -10.71
N ALA A 64 -4.79 -4.34 -11.18
CA ALA A 64 -5.23 -3.98 -12.52
C ALA A 64 -5.25 -2.44 -12.70
N ILE A 65 -5.78 -1.72 -11.71
CA ILE A 65 -5.76 -0.25 -11.69
C ILE A 65 -4.32 0.28 -11.67
N PHE A 66 -3.45 -0.25 -10.80
CA PHE A 66 -2.05 0.17 -10.78
C PHE A 66 -1.32 -0.11 -12.10
N ARG A 67 -1.57 -1.25 -12.75
CA ARG A 67 -0.98 -1.59 -14.05
C ARG A 67 -1.28 -0.52 -15.12
N LEU A 68 -2.43 0.13 -15.03
CA LEU A 68 -2.80 1.18 -15.98
C LEU A 68 -1.87 2.38 -15.91
N PHE A 69 -1.45 2.81 -14.71
CA PHE A 69 -0.69 4.04 -14.56
C PHE A 69 0.75 3.86 -14.04
N GLY A 70 1.10 2.71 -13.48
CA GLY A 70 2.41 2.47 -12.87
C GLY A 70 3.57 2.66 -13.84
N HIS A 71 3.34 2.41 -15.14
CA HIS A 71 4.34 2.64 -16.19
C HIS A 71 4.74 4.11 -16.35
N MET A 72 3.85 5.06 -16.00
CA MET A 72 4.12 6.50 -16.03
C MET A 72 4.93 6.98 -14.83
N LEU A 73 5.09 6.13 -13.81
CA LEU A 73 5.84 6.48 -12.61
C LEU A 73 7.29 6.02 -12.74
N THR A 74 8.22 6.85 -12.28
CA THR A 74 9.66 6.59 -12.38
C THR A 74 10.34 6.85 -11.04
N HIS A 75 11.20 5.92 -10.61
CA HIS A 75 12.12 6.10 -9.48
C HIS A 75 13.54 5.81 -9.97
N ASN A 76 14.48 6.73 -9.75
CA ASN A 76 15.88 6.60 -10.17
C ASN A 76 16.02 6.09 -11.62
N THR A 77 15.32 6.74 -12.56
CA THR A 77 15.23 6.40 -14.00
C THR A 77 14.53 5.07 -14.36
N HIS A 78 14.06 4.30 -13.38
CA HIS A 78 13.37 3.03 -13.60
C HIS A 78 11.86 3.20 -13.53
N SER A 79 11.16 2.69 -14.55
CA SER A 79 9.70 2.62 -14.54
C SER A 79 9.19 1.73 -13.41
N LEU A 80 8.11 2.16 -12.76
CA LEU A 80 7.39 1.39 -11.75
C LEU A 80 6.22 0.61 -12.37
N ALA A 81 6.34 0.21 -13.64
CA ALA A 81 5.39 -0.67 -14.29
C ALA A 81 5.25 -2.00 -13.52
N LEU A 82 4.01 -2.48 -13.41
CA LEU A 82 3.74 -3.81 -12.89
C LEU A 82 4.13 -4.85 -13.95
N GLN A 83 5.07 -5.71 -13.61
CA GLN A 83 5.55 -6.81 -14.44
C GLN A 83 5.18 -8.14 -13.79
N GLN A 84 4.86 -9.14 -14.62
CA GLN A 84 4.61 -10.51 -14.18
C GLN A 84 5.76 -11.39 -14.70
N ALA A 85 6.29 -12.25 -13.83
CA ALA A 85 7.31 -13.23 -14.16
C ALA A 85 6.67 -14.61 -14.43
N ASP A 86 7.39 -15.48 -15.14
CA ASP A 86 6.89 -16.80 -15.56
C ASP A 86 6.57 -17.73 -14.37
N ASN A 87 7.19 -17.49 -13.22
CA ASN A 87 6.94 -18.24 -11.99
C ASN A 87 5.71 -17.75 -11.19
N GLY A 88 4.89 -16.87 -11.79
CA GLY A 88 3.70 -16.29 -11.15
C GLY A 88 4.00 -15.17 -10.15
N ALA A 89 5.28 -14.81 -9.94
CA ALA A 89 5.65 -13.64 -9.16
C ALA A 89 5.39 -12.34 -9.95
N TYR A 90 5.28 -11.25 -9.20
CA TYR A 90 5.13 -9.91 -9.75
C TYR A 90 6.33 -9.05 -9.35
N ARG A 91 6.57 -8.00 -10.13
CA ARG A 91 7.65 -7.04 -9.90
C ARG A 91 7.18 -5.62 -10.17
N ILE A 92 7.61 -4.68 -9.32
CA ILE A 92 7.51 -3.24 -9.53
C ILE A 92 8.87 -2.61 -9.21
N GLY A 93 9.49 -1.90 -10.16
CA GLY A 93 10.86 -1.40 -9.99
C GLY A 93 11.82 -2.57 -9.74
N TYR A 94 12.51 -2.59 -8.60
CA TYR A 94 13.34 -3.73 -8.16
C TYR A 94 12.66 -4.66 -7.15
N GLN A 95 11.37 -4.46 -6.90
CA GLN A 95 10.65 -5.12 -5.82
C GLN A 95 9.82 -6.30 -6.35
N SER A 96 10.28 -7.51 -6.06
CA SER A 96 9.56 -8.75 -6.34
C SER A 96 8.61 -9.12 -5.20
N PHE A 97 7.42 -9.61 -5.54
CA PHE A 97 6.39 -10.02 -4.58
C PHE A 97 5.46 -11.07 -5.19
N ARG A 98 4.55 -11.62 -4.39
CA ARG A 98 3.48 -12.51 -4.85
C ARG A 98 2.12 -12.06 -4.32
N VAL A 99 1.05 -12.69 -4.77
CA VAL A 99 -0.29 -12.54 -4.17
C VAL A 99 -0.51 -13.74 -3.27
N ALA A 100 -0.81 -13.53 -1.99
CA ALA A 100 -1.17 -14.63 -1.09
C ALA A 100 -2.68 -14.93 -1.22
N PRO A 101 -3.09 -16.08 -1.77
CA PRO A 101 -4.49 -16.49 -1.72
C PRO A 101 -4.93 -16.72 -0.27
N LEU A 102 -6.22 -16.53 0.00
CA LEU A 102 -6.79 -16.69 1.35
C LEU A 102 -6.46 -18.07 1.97
N GLY A 103 -6.44 -19.14 1.16
CA GLY A 103 -6.15 -20.50 1.63
C GLY A 103 -4.72 -20.74 2.10
N GLU A 104 -3.78 -19.84 1.77
CA GLU A 104 -2.40 -19.91 2.27
C GLU A 104 -2.20 -19.18 3.61
N LEU A 105 -3.19 -18.40 4.06
CA LEU A 105 -3.12 -17.74 5.36
C LEU A 105 -3.54 -18.73 6.46
N PRO A 106 -2.78 -18.88 7.55
CA PRO A 106 -3.15 -19.75 8.66
C PRO A 106 -4.53 -19.41 9.23
N GLY A 107 -5.22 -20.42 9.77
CA GLY A 107 -6.50 -20.22 10.47
C GLY A 107 -6.34 -19.20 11.61
N GLY A 108 -7.24 -18.21 11.66
CA GLY A 108 -7.16 -17.12 12.64
C GLY A 108 -6.09 -16.06 12.35
N HIS A 109 -5.37 -16.15 11.21
CA HIS A 109 -4.43 -15.12 10.81
C HIS A 109 -5.14 -13.77 10.64
N ARG A 110 -4.53 -12.70 11.15
CA ARG A 110 -5.17 -11.37 11.19
C ARG A 110 -5.60 -10.85 9.81
N TYR A 111 -4.81 -11.12 8.77
CA TYR A 111 -5.14 -10.70 7.41
C TYR A 111 -6.10 -11.66 6.69
N ALA A 112 -6.40 -12.83 7.27
CA ALA A 112 -7.50 -13.66 6.80
C ALA A 112 -8.85 -13.03 7.21
N VAL A 113 -8.90 -12.43 8.41
CA VAL A 113 -10.06 -11.66 8.89
C VAL A 113 -10.14 -10.34 8.12
N GLY A 114 -11.04 -10.28 7.13
CA GLY A 114 -11.20 -9.12 6.26
C GLY A 114 -10.38 -9.18 4.97
N TYR A 115 -9.92 -10.36 4.57
CA TYR A 115 -9.25 -10.56 3.29
C TYR A 115 -10.08 -10.01 2.13
N ASN A 116 -9.49 -9.12 1.34
CA ASN A 116 -10.14 -8.50 0.19
C ASN A 116 -9.56 -9.07 -1.12
N ARG A 117 -10.36 -9.84 -1.87
CA ARG A 117 -9.93 -10.41 -3.17
C ARG A 117 -9.60 -9.34 -4.22
N THR A 118 -10.16 -8.14 -4.09
CA THR A 118 -9.92 -7.03 -5.02
C THR A 118 -8.67 -6.22 -4.68
N ASP A 119 -8.18 -6.33 -3.44
CA ASP A 119 -6.95 -5.71 -2.95
C ASP A 119 -6.23 -6.68 -1.99
N PRO A 120 -5.56 -7.72 -2.53
CA PRO A 120 -5.20 -8.91 -1.78
C PRO A 120 -3.94 -8.74 -0.96
N VAL A 121 -3.73 -9.66 -0.02
CA VAL A 121 -2.53 -9.72 0.82
C VAL A 121 -1.29 -9.96 -0.04
N ILE A 122 -0.23 -9.20 0.21
CA ILE A 122 1.02 -9.24 -0.54
C ILE A 122 2.18 -9.71 0.36
N PRO A 123 2.71 -10.93 0.15
CA PRO A 123 3.99 -11.36 0.72
C PRO A 123 5.16 -10.82 -0.10
N ARG A 124 6.19 -10.36 0.60
CA ARG A 124 7.49 -9.98 0.06
C ARG A 124 8.58 -10.39 1.06
N GLY A 125 9.31 -11.47 0.74
CA GLY A 125 10.32 -12.01 1.64
C GLY A 125 9.71 -12.38 2.99
N ASN A 126 10.21 -11.74 4.06
CA ASN A 126 9.75 -11.92 5.44
C ASN A 126 8.63 -10.94 5.85
N GLU A 127 8.08 -10.21 4.89
CA GLU A 127 7.09 -9.16 5.15
C GLU A 127 5.77 -9.48 4.47
N LEU A 128 4.68 -9.14 5.16
CA LEU A 128 3.32 -9.36 4.72
C LEU A 128 2.53 -8.06 4.85
N CYS A 129 2.04 -7.54 3.73
CA CYS A 129 1.14 -6.39 3.70
C CYS A 129 -0.31 -6.88 3.63
N PRO A 130 -1.24 -6.27 4.39
CA PRO A 130 -2.64 -6.69 4.43
C PRO A 130 -3.37 -6.51 3.09
N SER A 131 -2.84 -5.66 2.22
CA SER A 131 -3.39 -5.40 0.88
C SER A 131 -2.29 -4.94 -0.10
N PHE A 132 -2.59 -4.95 -1.39
CA PHE A 132 -1.69 -4.44 -2.43
C PHE A 132 -1.56 -2.92 -2.36
N SER A 133 -2.63 -2.20 -2.04
CA SER A 133 -2.55 -0.75 -1.81
C SER A 133 -1.65 -0.40 -0.61
N ALA A 134 -1.74 -1.15 0.48
CA ALA A 134 -0.85 -0.98 1.64
C ALA A 134 0.61 -1.28 1.28
N PHE A 135 0.84 -2.31 0.45
CA PHE A 135 2.14 -2.62 -0.10
C PHE A 135 2.71 -1.46 -0.92
N LEU A 136 1.93 -0.88 -1.85
CA LEU A 136 2.37 0.27 -2.66
C LEU A 136 2.72 1.49 -1.81
N LEU A 137 1.87 1.85 -0.84
CA LEU A 137 2.14 2.95 0.09
C LEU A 137 3.44 2.71 0.85
N ARG A 138 3.67 1.47 1.30
CA ARG A 138 4.93 1.12 1.96
C ARG A 138 6.13 1.29 1.03
N LEU A 139 6.06 0.81 -0.23
CA LEU A 139 7.16 0.97 -1.18
C LEU A 139 7.49 2.45 -1.39
N LEU A 140 6.46 3.27 -1.59
CA LEU A 140 6.59 4.72 -1.76
C LEU A 140 7.29 5.38 -0.56
N LEU A 141 6.85 5.05 0.66
CA LEU A 141 7.31 5.69 1.88
C LEU A 141 8.67 5.22 2.41
N VAL A 142 9.18 4.08 1.92
CA VAL A 142 10.40 3.42 2.43
C VAL A 142 11.49 3.33 1.38
N LEU A 143 11.14 3.06 0.13
CA LEU A 143 12.10 2.74 -0.91
C LEU A 143 12.12 3.75 -2.05
N TRP A 144 11.05 4.52 -2.24
CA TRP A 144 10.97 5.54 -3.28
C TRP A 144 10.95 6.96 -2.71
N SER A 145 11.19 7.11 -1.41
CA SER A 145 11.15 8.38 -0.69
C SER A 145 12.39 9.25 -0.86
N ASP A 146 13.47 8.69 -1.42
CA ASP A 146 14.81 9.27 -1.50
C ASP A 146 15.17 9.88 -2.86
N GLY A 147 14.18 10.09 -3.75
CA GLY A 147 14.41 10.64 -5.08
C GLY A 147 15.08 12.02 -5.07
N GLU A 148 15.88 12.31 -6.11
CA GLU A 148 16.60 13.59 -6.25
C GLU A 148 15.66 14.82 -6.09
N GLY A 149 16.00 15.70 -5.15
CA GLY A 149 15.23 16.91 -4.85
C GLY A 149 13.98 16.71 -3.99
N VAL A 150 13.68 15.47 -3.59
CA VAL A 150 12.74 15.12 -2.51
C VAL A 150 13.59 14.72 -1.31
N GLY A 151 14.21 15.71 -0.65
CA GLY A 151 14.98 15.41 0.54
C GLY A 151 14.09 14.67 1.54
N GLU A 152 14.49 13.47 2.00
CA GLU A 152 13.87 12.80 3.12
C GLU A 152 13.97 13.72 4.33
N ARG A 153 12.96 14.56 4.56
CA ARG A 153 12.85 15.32 5.79
C ARG A 153 12.02 14.49 6.74
N ARG A 154 12.67 13.51 7.37
CA ARG A 154 12.09 12.77 8.50
C ARG A 154 11.74 13.77 9.58
N ALA A 155 10.48 14.22 9.62
CA ALA A 155 10.03 15.24 10.54
C ALA A 155 10.00 14.73 11.99
N LEU A 156 9.65 13.46 12.18
CA LEU A 156 9.58 12.83 13.49
C LEU A 156 9.89 11.34 13.41
N TRP A 157 10.70 10.84 14.34
CA TRP A 157 10.90 9.42 14.57
C TRP A 157 10.63 9.13 16.05
N ALA A 158 9.74 8.19 16.33
CA ALA A 158 9.46 7.73 17.67
C ALA A 158 9.48 6.20 17.68
N ASN A 159 10.39 5.61 18.46
CA ASN A 159 10.35 4.18 18.74
C ASN A 159 9.39 3.96 19.91
N ILE A 160 8.25 3.32 19.65
CA ILE A 160 7.29 2.92 20.68
C ILE A 160 7.50 1.43 20.87
N GLY A 161 8.37 1.05 21.80
CA GLY A 161 8.74 -0.36 21.98
C GLY A 161 7.55 -1.24 22.39
N ARG A 162 7.68 -2.55 22.17
CA ARG A 162 6.64 -3.57 22.42
C ARG A 162 6.05 -3.58 23.83
N GLY A 163 6.81 -3.12 24.83
CA GLY A 163 6.37 -3.03 26.23
C GLY A 163 5.52 -1.79 26.54
N ASP A 164 5.42 -0.84 25.61
CA ASP A 164 4.64 0.38 25.79
C ASP A 164 3.15 0.11 25.54
N ALA A 165 2.27 0.51 26.47
CA ALA A 165 0.82 0.35 26.33
C ALA A 165 0.27 1.02 25.06
N ARG A 166 0.94 2.06 24.56
CA ARG A 166 0.60 2.76 23.32
C ARG A 166 0.89 1.94 22.07
N TYR A 167 1.85 1.01 22.11
CA TYR A 167 2.16 0.13 20.98
C TYR A 167 0.94 -0.72 20.58
N GLY A 168 0.33 -1.38 21.57
CA GLY A 168 -0.90 -2.14 21.36
C GLY A 168 -2.07 -1.26 20.93
N ARG A 169 -2.16 -0.02 21.45
CA ARG A 169 -3.21 0.91 21.05
C ARG A 169 -3.09 1.35 19.60
N LEU A 170 -1.94 1.89 19.24
CA LEU A 170 -1.67 2.45 17.91
C LEU A 170 -1.61 1.40 16.80
N LEU A 171 -1.31 0.13 17.11
CA LEU A 171 -1.31 -0.94 16.10
C LEU A 171 -2.61 -1.75 16.06
N LEU A 172 -3.29 -1.92 17.20
CA LEU A 172 -4.35 -2.93 17.33
C LEU A 172 -5.75 -2.37 17.55
N THR A 173 -5.90 -1.21 18.19
CA THR A 173 -7.21 -0.76 18.71
C THR A 173 -7.64 0.62 18.25
N ASP A 174 -6.72 1.56 18.07
CA ASP A 174 -7.07 2.89 17.60
C ASP A 174 -7.17 2.89 16.07
N SER A 175 -8.38 3.10 15.57
CA SER A 175 -8.59 3.42 14.16
C SER A 175 -8.18 4.87 13.94
N ILE A 176 -7.06 5.08 13.24
CA ILE A 176 -6.77 6.37 12.63
C ILE A 176 -7.78 6.52 11.52
N THR A 177 -8.69 7.47 11.68
CA THR A 177 -9.73 7.73 10.68
C THR A 177 -9.12 8.37 9.45
N GLU A 178 -9.81 8.28 8.31
CA GLU A 178 -9.27 8.79 7.05
C GLU A 178 -9.02 10.29 7.05
N ASP A 179 -9.72 11.05 7.90
CA ASP A 179 -9.46 12.46 8.13
C ASP A 179 -8.20 12.68 8.95
N GLN A 180 -7.82 11.76 9.84
CA GLN A 180 -6.64 11.89 10.72
C GLN A 180 -5.33 11.46 10.05
N GLY A 181 -5.37 10.51 9.12
CA GLY A 181 -4.19 10.04 8.43
C GLY A 181 -4.42 8.83 7.54
N ILE A 182 -3.44 8.52 6.70
CA ILE A 182 -3.42 7.27 5.92
C ILE A 182 -2.46 6.29 6.58
N THR A 183 -2.93 5.09 6.90
CA THR A 183 -2.11 4.03 7.48
C THR A 183 -1.62 3.04 6.42
N ALA A 184 -0.32 2.75 6.45
CA ALA A 184 0.29 1.62 5.74
C ALA A 184 0.80 0.62 6.77
N ASP A 185 0.04 -0.46 6.95
CA ASP A 185 0.36 -1.54 7.89
C ASP A 185 1.17 -2.64 7.19
N TRP A 186 2.10 -3.26 7.90
CA TRP A 186 2.73 -4.50 7.46
C TRP A 186 3.15 -5.35 8.65
N ARG A 187 3.34 -6.64 8.41
CA ARG A 187 3.76 -7.62 9.41
C ARG A 187 5.09 -8.22 8.96
N ASN A 188 6.10 -8.25 9.83
CA ASN A 188 7.32 -9.03 9.62
C ASN A 188 7.16 -10.37 10.35
N ASP A 189 7.03 -11.45 9.59
CA ASP A 189 6.82 -12.81 10.11
C ASP A 189 8.10 -13.65 10.11
N TRP A 190 9.23 -13.07 9.70
CA TRP A 190 10.51 -13.78 9.57
C TRP A 190 10.44 -15.01 8.67
N GLY A 191 9.50 -15.03 7.71
CA GLY A 191 9.24 -16.17 6.84
C GLY A 191 8.39 -17.27 7.50
N ASN A 192 7.87 -17.05 8.70
CA ASN A 192 7.01 -17.99 9.42
C ASN A 192 5.66 -17.34 9.78
N LEU A 193 4.66 -17.56 8.94
CA LEU A 193 3.28 -17.05 9.11
C LEU A 193 2.61 -17.47 10.42
N GLY A 194 3.06 -18.57 11.05
CA GLY A 194 2.56 -19.04 12.36
C GLY A 194 3.41 -18.60 13.55
N GLY A 195 4.53 -17.91 13.32
CA GLY A 195 5.51 -17.55 14.34
C GLY A 195 5.24 -16.23 15.06
N HIS A 196 6.18 -15.82 15.90
CA HIS A 196 6.17 -14.51 16.56
C HIS A 196 6.45 -13.38 15.57
N ALA A 197 5.40 -12.92 14.91
CA ALA A 197 5.47 -11.82 13.98
C ALA A 197 5.53 -10.44 14.70
N ARG A 198 6.17 -9.47 14.05
CA ARG A 198 6.18 -8.06 14.45
C ARG A 198 5.25 -7.26 13.56
N ASP A 199 4.35 -6.52 14.18
CA ASP A 199 3.44 -5.60 13.49
C ASP A 199 4.10 -4.23 13.37
N HIS A 200 4.02 -3.64 12.19
CA HIS A 200 4.55 -2.32 11.90
C HIS A 200 3.47 -1.47 11.24
N ARG A 201 3.53 -0.15 11.49
CA ARG A 201 2.60 0.82 10.90
C ARG A 201 3.35 2.08 10.52
N ARG A 202 3.06 2.60 9.34
CA ARG A 202 3.36 3.97 8.95
C ARG A 202 2.07 4.75 8.87
N VAL A 203 2.08 5.96 9.41
CA VAL A 203 0.94 6.87 9.39
C VAL A 203 1.37 8.13 8.66
N ILE A 204 0.77 8.38 7.50
CA ILE A 204 0.89 9.66 6.81
C ILE A 204 -0.03 10.64 7.52
N VAL A 205 0.54 11.67 8.15
CA VAL A 205 -0.18 12.65 8.98
C VAL A 205 -0.41 13.98 8.26
N SER A 206 0.23 14.16 7.11
CA SER A 206 0.09 15.31 6.21
C SER A 206 0.33 14.84 4.78
N ASP A 207 -0.23 15.56 3.81
CA ASP A 207 -0.07 15.41 2.36
C ASP A 207 -1.05 14.47 1.64
N PHE A 208 -2.18 14.22 2.30
CA PHE A 208 -3.29 13.51 1.71
C PHE A 208 -4.53 14.39 1.51
N ARG A 209 -4.52 15.64 2.01
CA ARG A 209 -5.63 16.60 1.92
C ARG A 209 -5.32 17.73 0.93
N PRO A 210 -6.28 18.22 0.13
CA PRO A 210 -6.05 19.25 -0.90
C PRO A 210 -5.26 20.46 -0.38
N GLY A 211 -4.25 20.90 -1.15
CA GLY A 211 -3.42 22.09 -0.82
C GLY A 211 -2.16 21.80 0.01
N GLU A 212 -2.04 20.62 0.63
CA GLU A 212 -0.81 20.20 1.30
C GLU A 212 0.31 19.95 0.27
N THR A 213 1.55 20.36 0.61
CA THR A 213 2.76 20.27 -0.23
C THR A 213 3.92 19.53 0.46
N VAL A 214 3.70 19.08 1.70
CA VAL A 214 4.72 18.46 2.55
C VAL A 214 4.18 17.15 3.12
N ALA A 215 4.75 16.03 2.66
CA ALA A 215 4.54 14.71 3.24
C ALA A 215 5.20 14.60 4.61
N ALA A 216 4.40 14.33 5.64
CA ALA A 216 4.89 13.96 6.96
C ALA A 216 4.36 12.57 7.32
N GLN A 217 5.25 11.73 7.85
CA GLN A 217 4.90 10.37 8.26
C GLN A 217 5.46 10.01 9.64
N LEU A 218 4.70 9.24 10.39
CA LEU A 218 5.08 8.59 11.65
C LEU A 218 5.33 7.10 11.38
N TRP A 219 6.38 6.54 11.97
CA TRP A 219 6.67 5.11 11.94
C TRP A 219 6.52 4.50 13.34
N VAL A 220 5.81 3.37 13.43
CA VAL A 220 5.62 2.57 14.64
C VAL A 220 6.15 1.16 14.39
N ALA A 221 7.05 0.67 15.25
CA ALA A 221 7.75 -0.61 15.12
C ALA A 221 8.14 -1.22 16.47
#